data_AF-A0A2R6P8X0-F1
#
_entry.id   AF-A0A2R6P8X0-F1
#
_cell.length_a   1.000
_cell.length_b   1.000
_cell.length_c   1.000
_cell.angle_alpha   90.00
_cell.angle_beta   90.00
_cell.angle_gamma   90.00
#
_symmetry.space_group_name_H-M   'P 1'
#
loop_
_entity.id
_entity.type
_entity.pdbx_description
1 polymer ?
#
loop_
_entity_poly.entity_id
_entity_poly.type
_entity_poly.pdbx_seq_one_letter_code
_entity_poly.pdbx_strand_id
1 'polypeptide(L)'
;MSEPAASVEINDALFCQQHLKEVCADCSFDGREENDAFFGFDPIDRESLEVPTSSPNKEGAYQCKKHSSTTCNQCFGWKKQLTRARAAAKKAGKKAGPTSNLLA
;
A
#
# COMPACT_ATOMS: atom_id res chain seq x y z
N MET A 1 -9.29 -4.70 -26.86
CA MET A 1 -8.66 -5.59 -25.87
C MET A 1 -8.26 -4.69 -24.72
N SER A 2 -8.95 -4.76 -23.58
CA SER A 2 -8.63 -3.90 -22.43
C SER A 2 -7.30 -4.38 -21.85
N GLU A 3 -6.26 -3.54 -21.97
CA GLU A 3 -4.93 -3.84 -21.46
C GLU A 3 -5.00 -4.22 -19.96
N PRO A 4 -4.29 -5.28 -19.52
CA PRO A 4 -4.19 -5.59 -18.11
C PRO A 4 -3.61 -4.37 -17.39
N ALA A 5 -4.21 -3.98 -16.27
CA ALA A 5 -3.72 -2.87 -15.45
C ALA A 5 -2.24 -3.10 -15.14
N ALA A 6 -1.36 -2.30 -15.74
CA ALA A 6 0.07 -2.50 -15.61
C ALA A 6 0.46 -2.29 -14.14
N SER A 7 0.98 -3.34 -13.52
CA SER A 7 1.46 -3.34 -12.14
C SER A 7 2.97 -3.16 -12.11
N VAL A 8 3.46 -2.47 -11.09
CA VAL A 8 4.88 -2.28 -10.83
C VAL A 8 5.24 -2.76 -9.44
N GLU A 9 6.37 -3.43 -9.34
CA GLU A 9 6.94 -3.88 -8.07
C GLU A 9 7.95 -2.83 -7.59
N ILE A 10 7.68 -2.25 -6.43
CA ILE A 10 8.53 -1.24 -5.79
C ILE A 10 8.97 -1.81 -4.46
N ASN A 11 10.26 -2.13 -4.32
CA ASN A 11 10.84 -2.73 -3.11
C ASN A 11 10.00 -3.90 -2.56
N ASP A 12 9.67 -4.84 -3.44
CA ASP A 12 8.96 -6.07 -3.11
C ASP A 12 7.48 -5.90 -2.70
N ALA A 13 6.87 -4.76 -3.06
CA ALA A 13 5.42 -4.59 -3.01
C ALA A 13 4.85 -4.18 -4.38
N LEU A 14 3.70 -4.72 -4.71
CA LEU A 14 2.93 -4.46 -5.92
C LEU A 14 2.09 -3.20 -5.80
N PHE A 15 2.16 -2.36 -6.83
CA PHE A 15 1.36 -1.14 -6.99
C PHE A 15 0.90 -1.01 -8.45
N CYS A 16 -0.10 -0.17 -8.71
CA CYS A 16 -0.40 0.22 -10.09
C CYS A 16 0.73 1.11 -10.66
N GLN A 17 1.10 0.91 -11.93
CA GLN A 17 2.20 1.64 -12.56
C GLN A 17 1.89 3.13 -12.81
N GLN A 18 0.62 3.49 -13.04
CA GLN A 18 0.22 4.87 -13.32
C GLN A 18 0.12 5.73 -12.05
N HIS A 19 -0.52 5.23 -10.99
CA HIS A 19 -0.80 6.02 -9.78
C HIS A 19 0.07 5.63 -8.59
N LEU A 20 0.79 4.51 -8.65
CA LEU A 20 1.65 4.01 -7.58
C LEU A 20 0.88 3.84 -6.26
N LYS A 21 -0.36 3.35 -6.39
CA LYS A 21 -1.23 2.99 -5.27
C LYS A 21 -1.43 1.50 -5.26
N GLU A 22 -1.46 0.95 -4.05
CA GLU A 22 -1.70 -0.48 -3.83
C GLU A 22 -3.15 -0.82 -4.16
N VAL A 23 -4.06 0.09 -3.80
CA VAL A 23 -5.46 0.05 -4.24
C VAL A 23 -5.71 1.27 -5.11
N CYS A 24 -6.05 1.04 -6.36
CA CYS A 24 -6.33 2.09 -7.32
C CYS A 24 -7.69 1.82 -7.97
N ALA A 25 -8.68 2.65 -7.63
CA ALA A 25 -10.02 2.58 -8.21
C ALA A 25 -9.99 2.89 -9.72
N ASP A 26 -9.19 3.86 -10.15
CA ASP A 26 -9.02 4.24 -11.56
C ASP A 26 -8.49 3.08 -12.42
N CYS A 27 -7.49 2.35 -11.91
CA CYS A 27 -6.93 1.19 -12.61
C CYS A 27 -7.65 -0.12 -12.28
N SER A 28 -8.65 -0.11 -11.38
CA SER A 28 -9.26 -1.31 -10.79
C SER A 28 -8.23 -2.34 -10.32
N PHE A 29 -7.17 -1.86 -9.66
CA PHE A 29 -6.05 -2.66 -9.16
C PHE A 29 -6.14 -2.75 -7.63
N ASP A 30 -6.14 -3.96 -7.07
CA ASP A 30 -6.07 -4.20 -5.62
C ASP A 30 -4.96 -5.21 -5.33
N GLY A 31 -3.79 -4.69 -4.92
CA GLY A 31 -2.62 -5.49 -4.56
C GLY A 31 -2.53 -5.81 -3.07
N ARG A 32 -3.54 -5.50 -2.25
CA ARG A 32 -3.45 -5.70 -0.79
C ARG A 32 -3.21 -7.16 -0.43
N GLU A 33 -3.97 -8.06 -1.05
CA GLU A 33 -3.86 -9.50 -0.79
C GLU A 33 -2.47 -10.03 -1.14
N GLU A 34 -1.95 -9.68 -2.32
CA GLU A 34 -0.62 -10.07 -2.78
C GLU A 34 0.49 -9.51 -1.90
N ASN A 35 0.41 -8.23 -1.53
CA ASN A 35 1.40 -7.60 -0.65
C ASN A 35 1.38 -8.19 0.75
N ASP A 36 0.20 -8.36 1.35
CA ASP A 36 0.09 -8.99 2.67
C ASP A 36 0.64 -10.42 2.63
N ALA A 37 0.25 -11.23 1.63
CA ALA A 37 0.75 -12.59 1.46
C ALA A 37 2.28 -12.64 1.30
N PHE A 38 2.85 -11.78 0.47
CA PHE A 38 4.29 -11.70 0.24
C PHE A 38 5.08 -11.39 1.53
N PHE A 39 4.57 -10.48 2.36
CA PHE A 39 5.19 -10.14 3.64
C PHE A 39 4.83 -11.09 4.80
N GLY A 40 4.06 -12.15 4.54
CA GLY A 40 3.66 -13.15 5.54
C GLY A 40 2.56 -12.68 6.48
N PHE A 41 1.65 -11.86 5.98
CA PHE A 41 0.56 -11.25 6.71
C PHE A 41 -0.80 -11.76 6.22
N ASP A 42 -1.74 -12.01 7.15
CA ASP A 42 -3.12 -12.38 6.75
C ASP A 42 -3.86 -11.23 6.04
N PRO A 43 -4.61 -11.47 4.96
CA PRO A 43 -5.42 -10.44 4.32
C PRO A 43 -6.45 -9.87 5.31
N ILE A 44 -6.41 -8.56 5.51
CA ILE A 44 -7.38 -7.83 6.34
C ILE A 44 -7.80 -6.53 5.65
N ASP A 45 -8.96 -6.00 6.04
CA ASP A 45 -9.38 -4.68 5.60
C ASP A 45 -8.54 -3.60 6.29
N ARG A 46 -7.42 -3.25 5.65
CA ARG A 46 -6.53 -2.15 6.05
C ARG A 46 -6.56 -1.05 5.01
N GLU A 47 -6.11 0.12 5.46
CA GLU A 47 -5.86 1.26 4.58
C GLU A 47 -4.84 0.87 3.48
N SER A 48 -5.14 1.31 2.26
CA SER A 48 -4.30 1.13 1.08
C SER A 48 -2.99 1.88 1.25
N LEU A 49 -1.88 1.28 0.81
CA LEU A 49 -0.60 1.95 0.77
C LEU A 49 -0.46 2.80 -0.48
N GLU A 50 0.15 3.96 -0.29
CA GLU A 50 0.47 4.89 -1.37
C GLU A 50 1.99 5.07 -1.43
N VAL A 51 2.52 5.05 -2.64
CA VAL A 51 3.95 5.18 -2.84
C VAL A 51 4.34 6.64 -2.63
N PRO A 52 5.28 6.92 -1.69
CA PRO A 52 5.77 8.28 -1.48
C PRO A 52 6.58 8.73 -2.70
N THR A 53 6.84 10.03 -2.81
CA THR A 53 7.46 10.66 -3.98
C THR A 53 8.64 9.87 -4.55
N SER A 54 8.39 9.15 -5.65
CA SER A 54 9.34 8.30 -6.36
C SER A 54 9.45 8.74 -7.82
N SER A 55 10.45 8.22 -8.53
CA SER A 55 10.62 8.46 -9.95
C SER A 55 11.14 7.21 -10.64
N PRO A 56 10.63 6.90 -11.84
CA PRO A 56 11.18 5.82 -12.64
C PRO A 56 12.61 6.17 -13.08
N ASN A 57 13.52 5.21 -12.98
CA ASN A 57 14.85 5.29 -13.57
C ASN A 57 14.79 4.91 -15.07
N LYS A 58 15.93 4.92 -15.76
CA LYS A 58 16.01 4.53 -17.19
C LYS A 58 15.64 3.07 -17.47
N GLU A 59 15.67 2.21 -16.45
CA GLU A 59 15.30 0.79 -16.53
C GLU A 59 13.83 0.55 -16.14
N GLY A 60 13.10 1.60 -15.80
CA GLY A 60 11.70 1.52 -15.35
C GLY A 60 11.50 1.21 -13.86
N ALA A 61 12.58 1.04 -13.08
CA ALA A 61 12.51 0.83 -11.65
C ALA A 61 12.29 2.15 -10.88
N TYR A 62 11.38 2.16 -9.92
CA TYR A 62 11.08 3.36 -9.13
C TYR A 62 12.12 3.56 -8.02
N GLN A 63 12.78 4.71 -8.07
CA GLN A 63 13.71 5.18 -7.05
C GLN A 63 13.07 6.28 -6.21
N CYS A 64 13.28 6.22 -4.89
CA CYS A 64 12.84 7.26 -3.97
C CYS A 64 13.46 8.60 -4.39
N LYS A 65 12.68 9.67 -4.60
CA LYS A 65 13.27 10.98 -4.98
C LYS A 65 14.17 11.56 -3.89
N LYS A 66 13.89 11.24 -2.62
CA LYS A 66 14.59 11.83 -1.47
C LYS A 66 15.96 11.19 -1.21
N HIS A 67 16.10 9.91 -1.50
CA HIS A 67 17.32 9.14 -1.24
C HIS A 67 17.93 8.53 -2.51
N SER A 68 17.32 8.77 -3.67
CA SER A 68 17.73 8.25 -5.00
C SER A 68 18.03 6.76 -5.00
N SER A 69 17.24 5.98 -4.26
CA SER A 69 17.45 4.54 -4.06
C SER A 69 16.18 3.78 -4.39
N THR A 70 16.32 2.71 -5.16
CA THR A 70 15.26 1.75 -5.52
C THR A 70 14.90 0.82 -4.35
N THR A 71 15.77 0.71 -3.35
CA THR A 71 15.60 -0.15 -2.16
C THR A 71 15.58 0.66 -0.87
N CYS A 72 14.99 1.86 -0.94
CA CYS A 72 14.96 2.80 0.17
C CYS A 72 14.05 2.28 1.31
N ASN A 73 14.61 1.55 2.27
CA ASN A 73 13.87 1.04 3.45
C ASN A 73 13.18 2.13 4.30
N GLN A 74 13.60 3.40 4.19
CA GLN A 74 12.97 4.52 4.89
C GLN A 74 11.65 4.96 4.25
N CYS A 75 11.54 4.86 2.93
CA CYS A 75 10.37 5.31 2.16
C CYS A 75 9.54 4.13 1.65
N PHE A 76 10.20 3.08 1.19
CA PHE A 76 9.64 1.84 0.67
C PHE A 76 9.68 0.70 1.70
N GLY A 77 9.78 1.03 2.99
CA GLY A 77 9.73 0.04 4.07
C GLY A 77 8.32 -0.53 4.27
N TRP A 78 7.76 -1.18 3.24
CA TRP A 78 6.36 -1.60 3.20
C TRP A 78 6.00 -2.50 4.35
N LYS A 79 6.83 -3.49 4.69
CA LYS A 79 6.60 -4.35 5.88
C LYS A 79 6.26 -3.56 7.15
N LYS A 80 6.96 -2.44 7.39
CA LYS A 80 6.71 -1.56 8.55
C LYS A 80 5.43 -0.75 8.37
N GLN A 81 5.14 -0.28 7.15
CA GLN A 81 3.90 0.43 6.85
C GLN A 81 2.67 -0.49 6.93
N LEU A 82 2.71 -1.69 6.32
CA LEU A 82 1.71 -2.75 6.48
C LEU A 82 1.48 -3.04 7.96
N THR A 83 2.53 -3.27 8.75
CA THR A 83 2.39 -3.51 10.20
C THR A 83 1.61 -2.38 10.90
N ARG A 84 1.90 -1.12 10.55
CA ARG A 84 1.21 0.06 11.12
C ARG A 84 -0.23 0.18 10.64
N ALA A 85 -0.49 0.04 9.34
CA ALA A 85 -1.82 0.07 8.75
C ALA A 85 -2.70 -1.04 9.34
N ARG A 86 -2.14 -2.25 9.51
CA ARG A 86 -2.80 -3.38 10.17
C ARG A 86 -3.11 -3.08 11.63
N ALA A 87 -2.16 -2.51 12.36
CA ALA A 87 -2.39 -2.13 13.75
C ALA A 87 -3.48 -1.04 13.88
N ALA A 88 -3.55 -0.10 12.94
CA ALA A 88 -4.61 0.90 12.86
C ALA A 88 -5.96 0.27 12.53
N ALA A 89 -6.02 -0.62 11.53
CA ALA A 89 -7.23 -1.36 11.16
C ALA A 89 -7.78 -2.21 12.32
N LYS A 90 -6.91 -2.94 13.03
CA LYS A 90 -7.30 -3.71 14.24
C LYS A 90 -7.83 -2.82 15.37
N LYS A 91 -7.35 -1.58 15.48
CA LYS A 91 -7.87 -0.59 16.44
C LYS A 91 -9.19 0.03 15.97
N ALA A 92 -9.36 0.27 14.67
CA ALA A 92 -10.59 0.78 14.08
C ALA A 92 -11.73 -0.25 14.19
N GLY A 93 -11.45 -1.53 13.94
CA GLY A 93 -12.41 -2.62 14.14
C GLY A 93 -12.86 -2.78 15.61
N LYS A 94 -12.05 -2.35 16.58
CA LYS A 94 -12.43 -2.28 18.00
C LYS A 94 -13.28 -1.06 18.38
N LYS A 95 -13.42 -0.06 17.50
CA LYS A 95 -14.24 1.15 17.73
C LYS A 95 -15.64 1.09 17.12
N ALA A 96 -16.01 0.00 16.45
CA ALA A 96 -17.40 -0.29 16.08
C ALA A 96 -18.18 -0.98 17.22
N GLY A 97 -17.88 -0.62 18.48
CA GLY A 97 -18.79 -0.85 19.62
C GLY A 97 -19.77 0.33 19.71
N PRO A 98 -21.03 0.10 20.12
CA PRO A 98 -22.13 1.00 19.81
C PRO A 98 -21.90 2.39 20.40
N THR A 99 -22.16 3.38 19.55
CA THR A 99 -22.31 4.79 19.84
C THR A 99 -23.23 5.00 21.05
N SER A 100 -22.68 5.02 22.26
CA SER A 100 -23.40 5.48 23.45
C SER A 100 -22.99 6.92 23.73
N ASN A 101 -23.45 7.82 22.87
CA ASN A 101 -23.53 9.24 23.22
C ASN A 101 -24.97 9.50 23.65
N LEU A 102 -25.26 9.08 24.88
CA LEU A 102 -26.49 9.41 25.58
C LEU A 102 -26.48 10.92 25.85
N LEU A 103 -27.39 11.64 25.21
CA LEU A 103 -27.65 13.04 25.54
C LEU A 103 -28.11 13.13 27.00
N ALA A 104 -27.46 13.99 27.77
CA ALA A 104 -27.94 14.56 29.01
C ALA A 104 -27.63 16.06 29.00
#